data_AF-A0A9W4P848-F1
#
_entry.id   AF-A0A9W4P848-F1
#
_cell.length_a   1.000
_cell.length_b   1.000
_cell.length_c   1.000
_cell.angle_alpha   90.00
_cell.angle_beta   90.00
_cell.angle_gamma   90.00
#
_symmetry.space_group_name_H-M   'P 1'
#
loop_
_entity.id
_entity.type
_entity.pdbx_description
1 polymer ?
#
loop_
_entity_poly.entity_id
_entity_poly.type
_entity_poly.pdbx_seq_one_letter_code
_entity_poly.pdbx_strand_id
1 'polypeptide(L)'
;MSTSNRYPLQTISEEITPTDHHILCGGGTSSCIERLPSRIQQYKQTAPNSRQQIEDLTYEISYLRAELQWQRESREIFLRFQRKMFDIFGMMEEELAQSTARLDEARSNYLGVWNLGPGVEDEVNVI
;
A
#
# COMPACT_ATOMS: atom_id res chain seq x y z
N MET A 1 41.86 33.22 -1.35
CA MET A 1 41.94 31.74 -1.43
C MET A 1 40.77 31.20 -0.63
N SER A 2 39.71 30.76 -1.30
CA SER A 2 38.46 30.37 -0.66
C SER A 2 38.50 28.91 -0.27
N THR A 3 38.55 28.62 1.02
CA THR A 3 38.50 27.27 1.59
C THR A 3 37.10 26.70 1.36
N SER A 4 36.98 25.83 0.36
CA SER A 4 35.75 25.06 0.12
C SER A 4 35.53 24.12 1.30
N ASN A 5 34.57 24.49 2.14
CA ASN A 5 34.17 23.76 3.32
C ASN A 5 33.44 22.48 2.87
N ARG A 6 34.19 21.40 2.66
CA ARG A 6 33.66 20.07 2.36
C ARG A 6 33.08 19.51 3.64
N TYR A 7 31.85 19.89 3.97
CA TYR A 7 31.07 19.11 4.91
C TYR A 7 30.95 17.68 4.33
N PRO A 8 31.38 16.64 5.07
CA PRO A 8 31.08 15.28 4.65
C PRO A 8 29.55 15.17 4.56
N LEU A 9 29.05 14.77 3.39
CA LEU A 9 27.64 14.47 3.21
C LEU A 9 27.26 13.50 4.33
N GLN A 10 26.26 13.85 5.15
CA GLN A 10 25.77 12.98 6.20
C GLN A 10 25.39 11.65 5.54
N THR A 11 26.16 10.60 5.84
CA THR A 11 25.81 9.25 5.46
C THR A 11 24.44 8.99 6.06
N ILE A 12 23.45 8.76 5.20
CA ILE A 12 22.11 8.38 5.65
C ILE A 12 22.31 7.14 6.50
N SER A 13 22.04 7.27 7.80
CA SER A 13 22.01 6.14 8.71
C SER A 13 20.74 5.34 8.41
N GLU A 14 20.73 4.66 7.26
CA GLU A 14 19.73 3.64 6.94
C GLU A 14 20.07 2.44 7.83
N GLU A 15 19.55 2.48 9.05
CA GLU A 15 19.53 1.37 9.99
C GLU A 15 18.63 0.26 9.40
N ILE A 16 19.10 -0.99 9.45
CA ILE A 16 18.28 -2.14 9.06
C ILE A 16 17.08 -2.19 10.00
N THR A 17 15.90 -1.95 9.47
CA THR A 17 14.66 -1.95 10.25
C THR A 17 14.12 -3.37 10.43
N PRO A 18 13.30 -3.63 11.46
CA PRO A 18 12.60 -4.91 11.61
C PRO A 18 11.76 -5.29 10.37
N THR A 19 11.27 -4.29 9.63
CA THR A 19 10.57 -4.48 8.36
C THR A 19 11.48 -5.11 7.30
N ASP A 20 12.75 -4.71 7.23
CA ASP A 20 13.73 -5.31 6.32
C ASP A 20 13.95 -6.79 6.64
N HIS A 21 14.01 -7.14 7.93
CA HIS A 21 14.09 -8.53 8.37
C HIS A 21 12.86 -9.34 7.97
N HIS A 22 11.65 -8.78 8.11
CA HIS A 22 10.43 -9.45 7.67
C HIS A 22 10.38 -9.67 6.16
N ILE A 23 10.83 -8.68 5.37
CA ILE A 23 10.97 -8.81 3.91
C ILE A 23 11.95 -9.95 3.57
N LEU A 24 13.08 -10.02 4.28
CA LEU A 24 14.06 -11.08 4.10
C LEU A 24 13.50 -12.47 4.43
N CYS A 25 12.77 -12.61 5.55
CA CYS A 25 12.10 -13.86 5.90
C CYS A 25 11.05 -14.29 4.87
N GLY A 26 10.42 -13.33 4.17
CA GLY A 26 9.50 -13.57 3.07
C GLY A 26 10.18 -13.95 1.75
N GLY A 27 11.51 -14.06 1.71
CA GLY A 27 12.28 -14.34 0.50
C GLY A 27 12.52 -13.11 -0.38
N GLY A 28 12.15 -11.91 0.09
CA GLY A 28 12.47 -10.65 -0.57
C GLY A 28 13.80 -10.08 -0.11
N THR A 29 14.23 -9.01 -0.76
CA THR A 29 15.39 -8.21 -0.35
C THR A 29 14.95 -6.76 -0.27
N SER A 30 15.47 -6.02 0.72
CA SER A 30 15.25 -4.57 0.77
C SER A 30 16.50 -3.85 0.28
N SER A 31 16.33 -2.62 -0.21
CA SER A 31 17.45 -1.79 -0.65
C SER A 31 18.47 -1.52 0.47
N CYS A 32 18.02 -1.47 1.73
CA CYS A 32 18.88 -1.40 2.91
C CYS A 32 19.77 -2.65 3.00
N ILE A 33 19.20 -3.84 2.79
CA ILE A 33 19.94 -5.11 2.82
C ILE A 33 20.90 -5.24 1.63
N GLU A 34 20.46 -4.87 0.43
CA GLU A 34 21.27 -4.97 -0.79
C GLU A 34 22.48 -4.03 -0.79
N ARG A 35 22.38 -2.88 -0.10
CA ARG A 35 23.46 -1.88 -0.02
C ARG A 35 24.47 -2.15 1.08
N LEU A 36 24.19 -3.07 2.02
CA LEU A 36 25.09 -3.41 3.13
C LEU A 36 26.49 -3.89 2.68
N PRO A 37 26.63 -4.79 1.70
CA PRO A 37 27.95 -5.30 1.31
C PRO A 37 28.88 -4.19 0.82
N SER A 38 28.38 -3.31 -0.05
CA SER A 38 29.13 -2.15 -0.58
C SER A 38 29.56 -1.21 0.54
N ARG A 39 28.67 -0.93 1.51
CA ARG A 39 29.00 -0.10 2.69
C ARG A 39 30.06 -0.76 3.57
N ILE A 40 29.90 -2.04 3.88
CA ILE A 40 30.89 -2.80 4.67
C ILE A 40 32.26 -2.75 3.98
N GLN A 41 32.28 -2.80 2.65
CA GLN A 41 33.51 -2.69 1.87
C GLN A 41 34.11 -1.28 1.92
N GLN A 42 33.29 -0.22 1.87
CA GLN A 42 33.73 1.18 2.03
C GLN A 42 34.35 1.41 3.42
N TYR A 43 33.71 0.96 4.51
CA TYR A 43 34.25 1.11 5.88
C TYR A 43 35.54 0.32 6.11
N LYS A 44 35.76 -0.77 5.37
CA LYS A 44 36.99 -1.59 5.45
C LYS A 44 38.17 -0.95 4.72
N GLN A 45 37.96 0.02 3.83
CA GLN A 45 39.05 0.69 3.12
C GLN A 45 39.57 1.89 3.92
N THR A 46 40.80 1.81 4.40
CA THR A 46 41.43 2.80 5.30
C THR A 46 41.71 4.16 4.64
N ALA A 47 41.66 4.27 3.30
CA ALA A 47 41.67 5.56 2.59
C ALA A 47 41.21 5.36 1.13
N PRO A 48 40.04 5.88 0.73
CA PRO A 48 39.58 5.74 -0.64
C PRO A 48 40.41 6.60 -1.60
N ASN A 49 40.78 6.02 -2.74
CA ASN A 49 41.26 6.82 -3.88
C ASN A 49 40.11 7.74 -4.34
N SER A 50 40.36 9.04 -4.51
CA SER A 50 39.31 10.03 -4.83
C SER A 50 38.55 9.70 -6.11
N ARG A 51 39.19 9.02 -7.07
CA ARG A 51 38.53 8.54 -8.29
C ARG A 51 37.51 7.44 -8.01
N GLN A 52 37.86 6.51 -7.14
CA GLN A 52 36.99 5.40 -6.75
C GLN A 52 35.78 5.90 -5.96
N GLN A 53 35.97 6.91 -5.10
CA GLN A 53 34.85 7.61 -4.44
C GLN A 53 33.86 8.23 -5.42
N ILE A 54 34.34 8.83 -6.52
CA ILE A 54 33.45 9.44 -7.52
C ILE A 54 32.67 8.36 -8.25
N GLU A 55 33.31 7.24 -8.61
CA GLU A 55 32.66 6.10 -9.25
C GLU A 55 31.60 5.47 -8.34
N ASP A 56 31.93 5.23 -7.07
CA ASP A 56 31.02 4.69 -6.05
C ASP A 56 29.82 5.62 -5.82
N LEU A 57 30.05 6.93 -5.66
CA LEU A 57 28.97 7.92 -5.50
C LEU A 57 28.08 8.02 -6.75
N THR A 58 28.67 7.92 -7.94
CA THR A 58 27.90 7.95 -9.19
C THR A 58 27.00 6.72 -9.30
N TYR A 59 27.50 5.57 -8.90
CA TYR A 59 26.73 4.33 -8.80
C TYR A 59 25.61 4.45 -7.75
N GLU A 60 25.91 4.95 -6.55
CA GLU A 60 24.89 5.12 -5.51
C GLU A 60 23.79 6.10 -5.94
N ILE A 61 24.15 7.22 -6.58
CA ILE A 61 23.16 8.19 -7.09
C ILE A 61 22.30 7.56 -8.18
N SER A 62 22.87 6.78 -9.09
CA SER A 62 22.09 6.13 -10.16
C SER A 62 21.14 5.08 -9.58
N TYR A 63 21.60 4.29 -8.62
CA TYR A 63 20.78 3.32 -7.90
C TYR A 63 19.63 4.00 -7.15
N LEU A 64 19.91 5.04 -6.35
CA LEU A 64 18.89 5.79 -5.61
C LEU A 64 17.84 6.43 -6.53
N ARG A 65 18.24 6.88 -7.73
CA ARG A 65 17.30 7.39 -8.73
C ARG A 65 16.40 6.31 -9.28
N ALA A 66 16.95 5.14 -9.60
CA ALA A 66 16.17 3.99 -10.05
C ALA A 66 15.17 3.55 -8.97
N GLU A 67 15.62 3.49 -7.71
CA GLU A 67 14.77 3.16 -6.57
C GLU A 67 13.62 4.17 -6.40
N LEU A 68 13.91 5.47 -6.42
CA LEU A 68 12.88 6.51 -6.34
C LEU A 68 11.86 6.42 -7.49
N GLN A 69 12.33 6.07 -8.69
CA GLN A 69 11.46 5.88 -9.84
C GLN A 69 10.54 4.65 -9.63
N TRP A 70 11.13 3.52 -9.22
CA TRP A 70 10.38 2.29 -8.93
C TRP A 70 9.34 2.50 -7.82
N GLN A 71 9.68 3.22 -6.76
CA GLN A 71 8.74 3.55 -5.68
C GLN A 71 7.57 4.43 -6.16
N ARG A 72 7.85 5.39 -7.04
CA ARG A 72 6.80 6.25 -7.64
C ARG A 72 5.83 5.42 -8.48
N GLU A 73 6.36 4.57 -9.36
CA GLU A 73 5.56 3.70 -10.21
C GLU A 73 4.72 2.71 -9.39
N SER A 74 5.34 2.07 -8.39
CA SER A 74 4.66 1.14 -7.48
C SER A 74 3.53 1.82 -6.71
N ARG A 75 3.76 3.04 -6.22
CA ARG A 75 2.73 3.84 -5.55
C ARG A 75 1.58 4.18 -6.48
N GLU A 76 1.86 4.56 -7.72
CA GLU A 76 0.83 4.87 -8.70
C GLU A 76 -0.05 3.65 -9.00
N ILE A 77 0.58 2.48 -9.21
CA ILE A 77 -0.13 1.21 -9.42
C ILE A 77 -1.01 0.89 -8.22
N PHE A 78 -0.48 1.02 -7.01
CA PHE A 78 -1.22 0.76 -5.77
C PHE A 78 -2.43 1.68 -5.62
N LEU A 79 -2.28 2.99 -5.89
CA LEU A 79 -3.40 3.94 -5.82
C LEU A 79 -4.48 3.64 -6.88
N ARG A 80 -4.08 3.24 -8.09
CA ARG A 80 -5.03 2.81 -9.13
C ARG A 80 -5.76 1.54 -8.72
N PHE A 81 -5.07 0.58 -8.12
CA PHE A 81 -5.66 -0.63 -7.58
C PHE A 81 -6.67 -0.32 -6.46
N GLN A 82 -6.28 0.52 -5.50
CA GLN A 82 -7.14 0.94 -4.40
C GLN A 82 -8.43 1.58 -4.91
N ARG A 83 -8.35 2.46 -5.92
CA ARG A 83 -9.53 3.06 -6.55
C ARG A 83 -10.46 2.02 -7.14
N LYS A 84 -9.93 1.09 -7.94
CA LYS A 84 -10.72 0.00 -8.53
C LYS A 84 -11.40 -0.87 -7.47
N MET A 85 -10.70 -1.18 -6.38
CA MET A 85 -11.29 -1.93 -5.27
C MET A 85 -12.46 -1.17 -4.65
N PHE A 86 -12.31 0.14 -4.43
CA PHE A 86 -13.37 0.98 -3.90
C PHE A 86 -14.59 0.98 -4.82
N ASP A 87 -14.39 1.12 -6.13
CA ASP A 87 -15.48 1.08 -7.12
C ASP A 87 -16.21 -0.27 -7.10
N ILE A 88 -15.47 -1.38 -7.06
CA ILE A 88 -16.07 -2.74 -7.00
C ILE A 88 -16.87 -2.93 -5.72
N PHE A 89 -16.34 -2.52 -4.57
CA PHE A 89 -17.05 -2.63 -3.30
C PHE A 89 -18.33 -1.78 -3.29
N GLY A 90 -18.27 -0.56 -3.85
CA GLY A 90 -19.45 0.29 -4.00
C GLY A 90 -20.53 -0.36 -4.86
N MET A 91 -20.16 -0.96 -6.00
CA MET A 91 -21.11 -1.71 -6.85
C MET A 91 -21.71 -2.91 -6.11
N MET A 92 -20.90 -3.67 -5.36
CA MET A 92 -21.40 -4.80 -4.57
C MET A 92 -22.38 -4.35 -3.48
N GLU A 93 -22.08 -3.24 -2.81
CA GLU A 93 -22.95 -2.68 -1.78
C GLU A 93 -24.29 -2.22 -2.36
N GLU A 94 -24.29 -1.57 -3.53
CA GLU A 94 -25.51 -1.16 -4.23
C GLU A 94 -26.36 -2.37 -4.67
N GLU A 95 -25.75 -3.39 -5.26
CA GLU A 95 -26.45 -4.62 -5.65
C GLU A 95 -27.04 -5.36 -4.45
N LEU A 96 -26.32 -5.41 -3.33
CA LEU A 96 -26.85 -5.97 -2.07
C LEU A 96 -28.04 -5.16 -1.54
N ALA A 97 -27.97 -3.82 -1.59
CA ALA A 97 -29.07 -2.96 -1.20
C ALA A 97 -30.31 -3.14 -2.10
N GLN A 98 -30.12 -3.27 -3.42
CA GLN A 98 -31.22 -3.54 -4.34
C GLN A 98 -31.85 -4.93 -4.12
N SER A 99 -31.01 -5.95 -3.90
CA SER A 99 -31.49 -7.31 -3.64
C SER A 99 -32.32 -7.40 -2.35
N THR A 100 -31.85 -6.75 -1.28
CA THR A 100 -32.58 -6.70 0.00
C THR A 100 -33.90 -5.96 -0.14
N ALA A 101 -33.93 -4.81 -0.83
CA ALA A 101 -35.17 -4.08 -1.10
C ALA A 101 -36.20 -4.94 -1.89
N ARG A 102 -35.75 -5.68 -2.91
CA ARG A 102 -36.61 -6.59 -3.69
C ARG A 102 -37.13 -7.76 -2.84
N LEU A 103 -36.32 -8.28 -1.92
CA LEU A 103 -36.75 -9.33 -0.99
C LEU A 103 -37.81 -8.82 -0.02
N ASP A 104 -37.67 -7.59 0.49
CA ASP A 104 -38.66 -6.97 1.36
C ASP A 104 -39.98 -6.68 0.60
N GLU A 105 -39.88 -6.22 -0.65
CA GLU A 105 -41.04 -6.05 -1.52
C GLU A 105 -41.75 -7.39 -1.78
N ALA A 106 -41.00 -8.44 -2.14
CA ALA A 106 -41.53 -9.78 -2.36
C ALA A 106 -42.19 -10.34 -1.09
N ARG A 107 -41.58 -10.11 0.08
CA ARG A 107 -42.13 -10.47 1.39
C ARG A 107 -43.45 -9.74 1.65
N SER A 108 -43.50 -8.44 1.44
CA SER A 108 -44.71 -7.62 1.63
C SER A 108 -45.83 -8.09 0.70
N ASN A 109 -45.52 -8.32 -0.57
CA ASN A 109 -46.49 -8.83 -1.56
C ASN A 109 -47.02 -10.21 -1.17
N TYR A 110 -46.15 -11.12 -0.72
CA TYR A 110 -46.57 -12.43 -0.23
C TYR A 110 -47.52 -12.29 0.96
N LEU A 111 -47.15 -11.54 2.00
CA LEU A 111 -48.01 -11.33 3.17
C LEU A 111 -49.35 -10.66 2.83
N GLY A 112 -49.36 -9.74 1.85
CA GLY A 112 -50.57 -9.11 1.32
C GLY A 112 -51.51 -10.11 0.65
N VAL A 113 -50.99 -11.06 -0.15
CA VAL A 113 -51.80 -12.13 -0.76
C VAL A 113 -52.48 -13.01 0.29
N TRP A 114 -51.84 -13.20 1.44
CA TRP A 114 -52.38 -14.01 2.54
C TRP A 114 -53.25 -13.22 3.54
N ASN A 115 -53.51 -11.92 3.31
CA ASN A 115 -54.16 -11.02 4.28
C ASN A 115 -53.51 -11.06 5.68
N LEU A 116 -52.21 -11.33 5.75
CA LEU A 116 -51.40 -11.32 6.98
C LEU A 116 -50.58 -10.03 7.09
N GLY A 117 -50.96 -8.99 6.32
CA GLY A 117 -50.36 -7.67 6.40
C GLY A 117 -50.56 -7.03 7.77
N PRO A 118 -49.71 -6.06 8.17
CA PRO A 118 -49.68 -5.46 9.52
C PRO A 118 -50.88 -4.52 9.82
N GLY A 119 -52.08 -4.89 9.41
CA GLY A 119 -53.32 -4.12 9.59
C GLY A 119 -54.60 -4.97 9.64
N VAL A 120 -54.52 -6.29 9.82
CA VAL A 120 -55.70 -7.17 9.94
C VAL A 120 -55.93 -7.57 11.41
N GLU A 121 -56.04 -6.58 12.30
CA GLU A 121 -56.47 -6.80 13.69
C GLU A 121 -57.87 -6.26 14.00
N ASP A 122 -58.61 -5.65 13.07
CA ASP A 122 -59.85 -4.93 13.42
C ASP A 122 -61.19 -5.48 12.88
N GLU A 123 -61.23 -6.68 12.29
CA GLU A 123 -62.52 -7.31 11.95
C GLU A 123 -62.62 -8.75 12.44
N VAL A 124 -62.52 -8.95 13.76
CA VAL A 124 -63.25 -10.04 14.41
C VAL A 124 -64.57 -9.48 14.90
N ASN A 125 -65.53 -9.41 13.99
CA ASN A 125 -66.91 -9.05 14.30
C ASN A 125 -67.54 -10.22 15.08
N VAL A 126 -67.69 -10.03 16.38
CA VAL A 126 -68.44 -10.91 17.28
C VAL A 126 -69.93 -10.70 17.01
N ILE A 127 -70.58 -11.68 16.38
CA ILE A 127 -72.01 -11.99 16.57
C ILE A 127 -72.15 -13.51 16.65
#